data_AF-A0A938H2A6-F1
#
_entry.id   AF-A0A938H2A6-F1
#
_cell.length_a   1.000
_cell.length_b   1.000
_cell.length_c   1.000
_cell.angle_alpha   90.00
_cell.angle_beta   90.00
_cell.angle_gamma   90.00
#
_symmetry.space_group_name_H-M   'P 1'
#
loop_
_entity.id
_entity.type
_entity.pdbx_description
1 polymer ?
#
loop_
_entity_poly.entity_id
_entity_poly.type
_entity_poly.pdbx_seq_one_letter_code
_entity_poly.pdbx_strand_id
1 'polypeptide(L)' 'KVLARPAYNFMLHSSPLHERTGEFYHWHLEIIPKLTQVAGFEWGTGFYINPVSPEESATVLRNATI' A
#
# COMPACT_ATOMS: atom_id res chain seq x y z
N LYS A 1 9.32 14.26 2.53
CA LYS A 1 8.91 15.33 3.48
C LYS A 1 7.53 15.07 4.07
N VAL A 2 6.54 14.75 3.23
CA VAL A 2 5.13 14.51 3.61
C VAL A 2 4.93 13.60 4.83
N LEU A 3 5.57 12.43 4.86
CA LEU A 3 5.37 11.43 5.92
C LEU A 3 6.53 11.34 6.93
N ALA A 4 7.35 12.39 7.04
CA ALA A 4 8.52 12.41 7.95
C ALA A 4 9.57 11.28 7.73
N ARG A 5 9.65 10.71 6.52
CA ARG A 5 10.63 9.69 6.10
C ARG A 5 10.55 8.39 6.95
N PRO A 6 9.40 7.70 6.96
CA PRO A 6 9.27 6.45 7.72
C PRO A 6 10.02 5.33 6.99
N ALA A 7 10.34 4.26 7.71
CA ALA A 7 10.67 3.00 7.06
C ALA A 7 9.47 2.52 6.22
N TYR A 8 9.73 1.86 5.10
CA TYR A 8 8.67 1.33 4.23
C TYR A 8 9.06 -0.05 3.70
N ASN A 9 8.06 -0.82 3.31
CA ASN A 9 8.25 -1.99 2.47
C ASN A 9 7.72 -1.68 1.07
N PHE A 10 8.22 -2.38 0.06
CA PHE A 10 7.59 -2.40 -1.26
C PHE A 10 7.47 -3.84 -1.76
N MET A 11 6.46 -4.08 -2.59
CA MET A 11 6.14 -5.39 -3.11
C MET A 11 5.86 -5.28 -4.60
N LEU A 12 6.52 -6.14 -5.39
CA LEU A 12 6.20 -6.30 -6.80
C LEU A 12 5.13 -7.38 -6.95
N HIS A 13 3.97 -6.99 -7.45
CA HIS A 13 2.91 -7.90 -7.84
C HIS A 13 3.05 -8.18 -9.34
N SER A 14 3.41 -9.41 -9.68
CA SER A 14 3.58 -9.88 -11.06
C SER A 14 2.81 -11.18 -11.28
N SER A 15 2.64 -11.56 -12.54
CA SER A 15 1.95 -12.80 -12.90
C SER A 15 2.73 -14.02 -12.40
N PRO A 16 2.03 -15.13 -12.06
CA PRO A 16 2.67 -16.41 -11.80
C PRO A 16 3.53 -16.86 -12.99
N LEU A 17 4.61 -17.59 -12.72
CA LEU A 17 5.59 -17.96 -13.75
C LEU A 17 5.06 -18.95 -14.80
N HIS A 18 4.16 -19.85 -14.41
CA HIS A 18 3.73 -20.98 -15.24
C HIS A 18 2.23 -20.93 -15.61
N GLU A 19 1.55 -19.84 -15.27
CA GLU A 19 0.14 -19.65 -15.59
C GLU A 19 -0.04 -18.38 -16.41
N ARG A 20 -0.83 -18.47 -17.49
CA ARG A 20 -1.23 -17.29 -18.23
C ARG A 20 -2.32 -16.57 -17.44
N THR A 21 -1.95 -15.48 -16.79
CA THR A 21 -2.93 -14.50 -16.33
C THR A 21 -3.55 -13.85 -17.56
N GLY A 22 -4.88 -13.89 -17.65
CA GLY A 22 -5.62 -13.23 -18.73
C GLY A 22 -5.53 -11.71 -18.65
N GLU A 23 -6.28 -11.03 -19.52
CA GLU A 23 -6.30 -9.56 -19.60
C GLU A 23 -6.81 -8.85 -18.33
N PHE A 24 -7.30 -9.59 -17.34
CA PHE A 24 -7.75 -9.05 -16.05
C PHE A 24 -6.61 -8.72 -15.08
N TYR A 25 -5.37 -9.14 -15.36
CA TYR A 25 -4.23 -8.90 -14.46
C TYR A 25 -3.22 -7.93 -15.07
N HIS A 26 -2.86 -6.92 -14.28
CA HIS A 26 -1.79 -5.98 -14.61
C HIS A 26 -0.80 -5.92 -13.43
N TRP A 27 0.48 -6.07 -13.76
CA TRP A 27 1.54 -5.94 -12.77
C TRP A 27 1.51 -4.53 -12.15
N HIS A 28 1.88 -4.43 -10.88
CA HIS A 28 2.03 -3.15 -10.20
C HIS A 28 3.02 -3.26 -9.05
N LEU A 29 3.47 -2.10 -8.58
CA LEU A 29 4.31 -1.96 -7.39
C LEU A 29 3.45 -1.38 -6.27
N GLU A 30 3.44 -2.05 -5.13
CA GLU A 30 2.81 -1.54 -3.91
C GLU A 30 3.91 -1.01 -2.95
N ILE A 31 3.69 0.16 -2.36
CA ILE A 31 4.60 0.78 -1.40
C ILE A 31 3.82 1.03 -0.11
N ILE A 32 4.29 0.45 1.01
CA ILE A 32 3.63 0.54 2.31
C ILE A 32 4.56 1.21 3.33
N PRO A 33 4.37 2.52 3.59
CA PRO A 33 5.02 3.21 4.70
C PRO A 33 4.58 2.64 6.06
N LYS A 34 5.53 2.38 6.97
CA LYS A 34 5.23 1.91 8.33
C LYS A 34 4.85 3.10 9.21
N LEU A 35 3.56 3.40 9.31
CA LEU A 35 3.01 4.53 10.09
C LEU A 35 2.38 4.10 11.42
N THR A 36 1.83 2.90 11.47
CA THR A 36 1.15 2.33 12.65
C THR A 36 1.58 0.88 12.87
N GLN A 37 1.33 0.36 14.07
CA GLN A 37 1.51 -1.06 14.37
C GLN A 37 0.17 -1.79 14.25
N VAL A 38 0.22 -3.00 13.70
CA VAL A 38 -0.91 -3.92 13.61
C VAL A 38 -1.27 -4.40 15.03
N ALA A 39 -2.53 -4.32 15.41
CA ALA A 39 -3.01 -4.71 16.73
C ALA A 39 -3.79 -6.04 16.69
N GLY A 40 -4.37 -6.43 17.83
CA GLY A 40 -5.05 -7.71 17.99
C GLY A 40 -6.27 -7.90 17.07
N PHE A 41 -6.95 -6.82 16.68
CA PHE A 41 -8.07 -6.89 15.76
C PHE A 41 -7.62 -7.30 14.35
N GLU A 42 -6.60 -6.64 13.82
CA GLU A 42 -6.08 -6.93 12.49
C GLU A 42 -5.45 -8.33 12.43
N TRP A 43 -4.72 -8.73 13.47
CA TRP A 43 -4.21 -10.10 13.58
C TRP A 43 -5.32 -11.16 13.69
N GLY A 44 -6.37 -10.87 14.44
CA GLY A 44 -7.46 -11.82 14.68
C GLY A 44 -8.42 -11.99 13.50
N THR A 45 -8.56 -10.96 12.66
CA THR A 45 -9.58 -10.93 11.59
C THR A 45 -9.00 -10.88 10.18
N GLY A 46 -7.75 -10.44 10.00
CA GLY A 46 -7.16 -10.16 8.70
C GLY A 46 -7.68 -8.88 8.03
N PHE A 47 -8.59 -8.14 8.66
CA PHE A 47 -9.05 -6.83 8.18
C PHE A 47 -8.13 -5.73 8.70
N TYR A 48 -7.88 -4.73 7.85
CA TYR A 48 -7.07 -3.58 8.19
C TYR A 48 -7.94 -2.32 8.32
N ILE A 49 -7.61 -1.49 9.31
CA ILE A 49 -8.24 -0.19 9.50
C ILE A 49 -7.32 0.87 8.88
N ASN A 50 -7.81 1.55 7.85
CA ASN A 50 -7.10 2.70 7.26
C ASN A 50 -7.67 4.00 7.83
N PRO A 51 -6.92 4.75 8.66
CA PRO A 51 -7.42 5.99 9.26
C PRO A 51 -7.50 7.16 8.27
N VAL A 52 -6.86 7.07 7.10
CA VAL A 52 -6.83 8.13 6.09
C VAL A 52 -7.42 7.62 4.78
N SER A 53 -8.40 8.32 4.24
CA SER A 53 -9.01 7.90 2.97
C SER A 53 -8.01 8.00 1.80
N PRO A 54 -8.20 7.22 0.73
CA PRO A 54 -7.34 7.32 -0.45
C PRO A 54 -7.45 8.69 -1.14
N GLU A 55 -8.61 9.34 -1.11
CA GLU A 55 -8.83 10.67 -1.68
C GLU A 55 -7.99 11.76 -0.98
N GLU A 56 -7.98 11.72 0.35
CA GLU A 56 -7.16 12.62 1.16
C GLU A 56 -5.67 12.33 0.93
N SER A 57 -5.27 11.05 0.98
CA SER A 57 -3.89 10.62 0.74
C SER A 57 -3.37 11.08 -0.63
N ALA A 58 -4.16 10.90 -1.69
CA ALA A 58 -3.80 11.31 -3.04
C ALA A 58 -3.63 12.83 -3.15
N THR A 59 -4.51 13.60 -2.50
CA THR A 59 -4.43 15.07 -2.47
C THR A 59 -3.16 15.54 -1.79
N VAL A 60 -2.84 14.98 -0.62
CA VAL A 60 -1.64 15.32 0.15
C VAL A 60 -0.36 14.98 -0.62
N LEU A 61 -0.30 13.79 -1.24
CA LEU A 61 0.86 13.37 -2.03
C LEU A 61 1.03 14.19 -3.30
N ARG A 62 -0.06 14.59 -3.98
CA ARG A 62 -0.01 15.46 -5.17
C ARG A 62 0.57 16.84 -4.85
N ASN A 63 0.20 17.40 -3.70
CA ASN A 63 0.63 18.74 -3.28
C ASN A 63 2.02 18.75 -2.62
N ALA A 64 2.68 17.59 -2.53
CA ALA A 64 3.99 17.46 -1.92
C ALA A 64 5.06 18.24 -2.70
N THR A 65 5.80 19.11 -2.01
CA THR A 65 6.99 19.74 -2.59
C THR A 65 8.15 18.74 -2.58
N ILE A 66 8.80 18.57 -3.74
CA ILE A 66 9.98 17.72 -3.92
C ILE A 66 11.16 18.24 -3.09
#